data_AF-A0AAT9E806-F1
#
_entry.id   AF-A0AAT9E806-F1
#
_cell.length_a   1.000
_cell.length_b   1.000
_cell.length_c   1.000
_cell.angle_alpha   90.00
_cell.angle_beta   90.00
_cell.angle_gamma   90.00
#
_symmetry.space_group_name_H-M   'P 1'
#
loop_
_entity.id
_entity.type
_entity.pdbx_description
1 polymer ?
#
loop_
_entity_poly.entity_id
_entity_poly.type
_entity_poly.pdbx_seq_one_letter_code
_entity_poly.pdbx_strand_id
1 'polypeptide(L)'
;MRTTHKLSLVVESEGIQIAIITTSKAVTTLSAQGITVKRIDIEEGRRPTVVIHPNATTRRMVAQGKAVRYSTGTDEQGRYQKFQYQLDRCRVVWEERGNG
;
A
#
# COMPACT_ATOMS: atom_id res chain seq x y z
N MET A 1 -14.63 -23.30 12.50
CA MET A 1 -15.02 -23.14 11.08
C MET A 1 -14.26 -21.96 10.50
N ARG A 2 -13.44 -22.17 9.45
CA ARG A 2 -12.87 -21.05 8.67
C ARG A 2 -13.91 -20.64 7.65
N THR A 3 -14.39 -19.40 7.73
CA THR A 3 -15.31 -18.81 6.75
C THR A 3 -14.53 -18.63 5.44
N THR A 4 -14.92 -19.34 4.39
CA THR A 4 -14.34 -19.12 3.05
C THR A 4 -14.98 -17.88 2.45
N HIS A 5 -14.25 -16.77 2.41
CA HIS A 5 -14.69 -15.58 1.70
C HIS A 5 -14.40 -15.75 0.21
N LYS A 6 -15.46 -15.92 -0.60
CA LYS A 6 -15.34 -15.87 -2.06
C LYS A 6 -15.48 -14.42 -2.52
N LEU A 7 -14.45 -13.92 -3.18
CA LEU A 7 -14.48 -12.65 -3.91
C LEU A 7 -14.18 -12.94 -5.39
N SER A 8 -15.06 -12.51 -6.29
CA SER A 8 -14.82 -12.55 -7.73
C SER A 8 -14.51 -11.13 -8.21
N LEU A 9 -13.49 -10.98 -9.06
CA LEU A 9 -13.12 -9.73 -9.71
C LEU A 9 -13.36 -9.87 -11.20
N VAL A 10 -14.06 -8.91 -11.82
CA VAL A 10 -14.24 -8.84 -13.27
C VAL A 10 -13.03 -8.08 -13.84
N VAL A 11 -12.31 -8.70 -14.78
CA VAL A 11 -11.02 -8.20 -15.28
C VAL A 11 -10.99 -8.18 -16.80
N GLU A 12 -11.88 -7.38 -17.40
CA GLU A 12 -12.02 -7.30 -18.86
C GLU A 12 -11.00 -6.35 -19.51
N SER A 13 -10.59 -5.30 -18.80
CA SER A 13 -9.56 -4.38 -19.28
C SER A 13 -8.15 -4.97 -19.14
N GLU A 14 -7.38 -4.99 -20.23
CA GLU A 14 -5.97 -5.37 -20.24
C GLU A 14 -5.15 -4.55 -19.24
N GLY A 15 -5.45 -3.25 -19.11
CA GLY A 15 -4.80 -2.38 -18.14
C GLY A 15 -5.01 -2.85 -16.70
N ILE A 16 -6.23 -3.30 -16.38
CA ILE A 16 -6.56 -3.86 -15.06
C ILE A 16 -5.86 -5.22 -14.88
N GLN A 17 -5.81 -6.08 -15.91
CA GLN A 17 -5.08 -7.37 -15.85
C GLN A 17 -3.59 -7.16 -15.51
N ILE A 18 -2.93 -6.24 -16.21
CA ILE A 18 -1.52 -5.88 -15.96
C ILE A 18 -1.34 -5.31 -14.55
N ALA A 19 -2.25 -4.46 -14.08
CA ALA A 19 -2.23 -3.90 -12.74
C ALA A 19 -2.36 -4.99 -11.64
N ILE A 20 -3.21 -5.99 -11.83
CA ILE A 20 -3.35 -7.12 -10.90
C ILE A 20 -2.04 -7.93 -10.82
N ILE A 21 -1.45 -8.28 -11.97
CA ILE A 21 -0.18 -9.04 -12.00
C ILE A 21 0.93 -8.23 -11.32
N THR A 22 0.99 -6.93 -11.59
CA THR A 22 1.99 -6.03 -11.01
C THR A 22 1.84 -5.92 -9.50
N THR A 23 0.62 -5.71 -9.01
CA THR A 23 0.35 -5.58 -7.57
C THR A 23 0.56 -6.90 -6.84
N SER A 24 0.31 -8.04 -7.46
CA SER A 24 0.63 -9.36 -6.91
C SER A 24 2.12 -9.50 -6.57
N LYS A 25 3.01 -9.11 -7.50
CA LYS A 25 4.48 -9.11 -7.25
C LYS A 25 4.88 -8.17 -6.10
N ALA A 26 4.28 -6.99 -6.05
CA ALA A 26 4.51 -6.04 -4.96
C ALA A 26 4.05 -6.61 -3.61
N VAL A 27 2.88 -7.25 -3.56
CA VAL A 27 2.33 -7.90 -2.35
C VAL A 27 3.24 -9.01 -1.86
N THR A 28 3.75 -9.87 -2.74
CA THR A 28 4.71 -10.91 -2.36
C THR A 28 5.97 -10.31 -1.75
N THR A 29 6.52 -9.27 -2.37
CA THR A 29 7.74 -8.60 -1.87
C THR A 29 7.51 -7.93 -0.51
N LEU A 30 6.39 -7.23 -0.35
CA LEU A 30 5.98 -6.62 0.92
C LEU A 30 5.81 -7.65 2.03
N SER A 31 5.15 -8.76 1.71
CA SER A 31 4.90 -9.85 2.66
C SER A 31 6.21 -10.51 3.11
N ALA A 32 7.16 -10.71 2.18
CA ALA A 32 8.50 -11.21 2.50
C ALA A 32 9.30 -10.26 3.41
N GLN A 33 8.97 -8.95 3.41
CA GLN A 33 9.55 -7.95 4.31
C GLN A 33 8.80 -7.81 5.65
N GLY A 34 7.79 -8.67 5.89
CA GLY A 34 6.94 -8.61 7.08
C GLY A 34 5.99 -7.42 7.11
N ILE A 35 5.69 -6.81 5.95
CA ILE A 35 4.77 -5.69 5.83
C ILE A 35 3.38 -6.20 5.45
N THR A 36 2.38 -5.88 6.28
CA THR A 36 0.98 -6.25 6.03
C THR A 36 0.33 -5.31 5.02
N VAL A 37 -0.15 -5.86 3.91
CA VAL A 37 -0.98 -5.14 2.93
C VAL A 37 -2.40 -4.98 3.48
N LYS A 38 -2.89 -3.73 3.50
CA LYS A 38 -4.24 -3.37 3.94
C LYS A 38 -5.24 -3.47 2.79
N ARG A 39 -4.92 -2.89 1.63
CA ARG A 39 -5.73 -2.94 0.40
C ARG A 39 -4.91 -2.59 -0.83
N ILE A 40 -5.47 -2.87 -2.00
CA ILE A 40 -4.90 -2.51 -3.30
C ILE A 40 -5.94 -1.67 -4.04
N ASP A 41 -5.54 -0.49 -4.48
CA ASP A 41 -6.36 0.43 -5.26
C ASP A 41 -5.85 0.40 -6.72
N ILE A 42 -6.70 -0.05 -7.65
CA ILE A 42 -6.43 -0.11 -9.09
C ILE A 42 -7.43 0.79 -9.80
N GLU A 43 -6.92 1.77 -10.54
CA GLU A 43 -7.69 2.67 -11.38
C GLU A 43 -7.09 2.63 -12.79
N GLU A 44 -7.94 2.51 -13.81
CA GLU A 44 -7.48 2.45 -15.20
C GLU A 44 -6.70 3.71 -15.58
N GLY A 45 -5.60 3.54 -16.33
CA GLY A 45 -4.70 4.63 -16.72
C GLY A 45 -3.84 5.19 -15.58
N ARG A 46 -3.94 4.66 -14.35
CA ARG A 46 -3.15 5.12 -13.21
C ARG A 46 -2.20 4.04 -12.69
N ARG A 47 -1.15 4.50 -12.00
CA ARG A 47 -0.23 3.61 -11.30
C ARG A 47 -0.98 2.92 -10.14
N PRO A 48 -0.98 1.59 -10.04
CA PRO A 48 -1.61 0.89 -8.93
C PRO A 48 -1.04 1.34 -7.59
N THR A 49 -1.90 1.46 -6.59
CA THR A 49 -1.51 1.87 -5.24
C THR A 49 -1.74 0.73 -4.25
N VAL A 50 -0.68 0.33 -3.54
CA VAL A 50 -0.74 -0.66 -2.46
C VAL A 50 -0.73 0.10 -1.13
N VAL A 51 -1.81 -0.03 -0.36
CA VAL A 51 -1.92 0.58 0.96
C VAL A 51 -1.46 -0.45 1.99
N ILE A 52 -0.53 -0.09 2.86
CA ILE A 52 0.05 -0.99 3.87
C ILE A 52 -0.21 -0.47 5.29
N HIS A 53 -0.08 -1.37 6.27
CA HIS A 53 0.00 -0.97 7.67
C HIS A 53 1.43 -0.53 8.02
N PRO A 54 1.60 0.57 8.78
CA PRO A 54 2.92 0.97 9.29
C PRO A 54 3.45 -0.08 10.28
N ASN A 55 4.76 -0.31 10.26
CA ASN A 55 5.45 -1.19 11.20
C ASN A 55 6.90 -0.73 11.45
N ALA A 56 7.73 -1.57 12.06
CA ALA A 56 9.15 -1.26 12.26
C ALA A 56 9.93 -1.11 10.94
N THR A 57 9.58 -1.91 9.92
CA THR A 57 10.21 -1.85 8.59
C THR A 57 9.92 -0.54 7.88
N THR A 58 8.67 -0.06 7.88
CA THR A 58 8.30 1.23 7.24
C THR A 58 9.05 2.40 7.88
N ARG A 59 9.18 2.42 9.21
CA ARG A 59 9.97 3.42 9.94
C ARG A 59 11.45 3.41 9.53
N ARG A 60 12.06 2.22 9.38
CA ARG A 60 13.43 2.10 8.86
C ARG A 60 13.54 2.60 7.42
N MET A 61 12.54 2.36 6.58
CA MET A 61 12.54 2.85 5.19
C MET A 61 12.54 4.37 5.12
N VAL A 62 11.78 5.04 6.00
CA VAL A 62 11.81 6.51 6.12
C VAL A 62 13.17 6.99 6.60
N ALA A 63 13.71 6.38 7.67
CA ALA A 63 15.03 6.75 8.20
C ALA A 63 16.17 6.56 7.19
N GLN A 64 16.04 5.57 6.29
CA GLN A 64 16.99 5.31 5.21
C GLN A 64 16.76 6.17 3.95
N GLY A 65 15.77 7.07 3.94
CA GLY A 65 15.42 7.87 2.77
C GLY A 65 14.80 7.08 1.60
N LYS A 66 14.43 5.81 1.82
CA LYS A 66 13.76 4.98 0.80
C LYS A 66 12.29 5.36 0.62
N ALA A 67 11.71 5.99 1.63
CA ALA A 67 10.34 6.48 1.61
C ALA A 67 10.30 7.96 1.94
N VAL A 68 9.36 8.67 1.32
CA VAL A 68 9.20 10.12 1.47
C VAL A 68 7.83 10.43 2.06
N ARG A 69 7.79 11.43 2.93
CA ARG A 69 6.54 12.01 3.43
C ARG A 69 5.96 12.91 2.34
N TYR A 70 4.73 12.66 1.92
CA TYR A 70 4.08 13.43 0.86
C TYR A 70 2.89 14.25 1.33
N SER A 71 2.38 13.99 2.54
CA SER A 71 1.26 14.73 3.11
C SER A 71 1.33 14.67 4.64
N THR A 72 0.87 15.74 5.28
CA THR A 72 0.67 15.84 6.73
C THR A 72 -0.62 16.60 6.99
N GLY A 73 -1.29 16.32 8.09
CA GLY A 73 -2.47 17.07 8.48
C GLY A 73 -2.94 16.71 9.87
N THR A 74 -4.10 17.26 10.23
CA THR A 74 -4.80 16.97 11.48
C THR A 74 -6.26 16.72 11.14
N ASP A 75 -6.83 15.66 11.68
CA ASP A 75 -8.27 15.37 11.62
C ASP A 75 -8.80 15.08 13.04
N GLU A 76 -10.05 14.60 13.14
CA GLU A 76 -10.71 14.29 14.41
C GLU A 76 -9.95 13.25 15.27
N GLN A 77 -9.08 12.44 14.67
CA GLN A 77 -8.24 11.45 15.37
C GLN A 77 -6.78 11.92 15.49
N GLY A 78 -6.55 13.23 15.38
CA GLY A 78 -5.28 13.88 15.65
C GLY A 78 -4.39 14.05 14.42
N ARG A 79 -3.08 14.20 14.66
CA ARG A 79 -2.09 14.45 13.61
C ARG A 79 -1.79 13.18 12.84
N TYR A 80 -1.79 13.30 11.51
CA TYR A 80 -1.38 12.23 10.60
C TYR A 80 -0.24 12.66 9.69
N GLN A 81 0.54 11.67 9.26
CA GLN A 81 1.57 11.81 8.25
C GLN A 81 1.41 10.67 7.24
N LYS A 82 1.45 11.01 5.95
CA LYS A 82 1.37 10.01 4.87
C LYS A 82 2.71 9.90 4.18
N PHE A 83 3.12 8.66 3.98
CA PHE A 83 4.38 8.30 3.36
C PHE A 83 4.14 7.50 2.09
N GLN A 84 5.10 7.58 1.18
CA GLN A 84 5.12 6.77 -0.02
C GLN A 84 6.52 6.26 -0.32
N TYR A 85 6.58 5.09 -0.94
CA TYR A 85 7.76 4.67 -1.70
C TYR A 85 7.34 3.95 -2.98
N GLN A 86 8.24 3.89 -3.95
CA GLN A 86 8.01 3.16 -5.18
C GLN A 86 8.54 1.73 -5.06
N LEU A 87 7.70 0.76 -5.37
CA LEU A 87 8.06 -0.65 -5.49
C LEU A 87 7.66 -1.11 -6.88
N ASP A 88 8.64 -1.41 -7.73
CA ASP A 88 8.42 -1.70 -9.15
C ASP A 88 7.55 -0.63 -9.83
N ARG A 89 6.41 -1.05 -10.40
CA ARG A 89 5.39 -0.18 -11.00
C ARG A 89 4.23 0.12 -10.06
N CYS A 90 4.37 -0.11 -8.76
CA CYS A 90 3.37 0.24 -7.75
C CYS A 90 3.80 1.47 -6.95
N ARG A 91 2.82 2.28 -6.53
CA ARG A 91 2.99 3.22 -5.43
C ARG A 91 2.61 2.50 -4.14
N VAL A 92 3.50 2.46 -3.16
CA VAL A 92 3.17 1.94 -1.83
C VAL A 92 2.95 3.10 -0.89
N VAL A 93 1.85 3.12 -0.14
CA VAL A 93 1.49 4.21 0.77
C VAL A 93 1.03 3.72 2.13
N TRP A 94 1.28 4.52 3.15
CA TRP A 94 0.73 4.32 4.49
C TRP A 94 0.57 5.65 5.21
N GLU A 95 -0.20 5.60 6.28
CA GLU A 95 -0.43 6.69 7.21
C GLU A 95 0.11 6.31 8.58
N GLU A 96 0.88 7.21 9.18
CA GLU A 96 1.27 7.14 10.58
C GLU A 96 0.51 8.21 11.35
N ARG A 97 -0.04 7.83 12.50
CA ARG A 97 -0.68 8.75 13.44
C ARG A 97 0.20 8.81 14.68
N GLY A 98 0.49 10.03 15.13
CA GLY A 98 1.13 10.20 16.43
C GLY A 98 0.11 9.86 17.52
N ASN A 99 0.45 8.96 18.44
CA ASN A 99 -0.25 8.97 19.72
C ASN A 99 0.06 10.34 20.34
N GLY A 100 -1.01 11.13 20.54
CA GLY A 100 -0.92 12.38 21.31
C GLY A 100 -0.42 12.12 22.72
#